data_AF-A0A1V8YC43-F1
#
_entry.id   AF-A0A1V8YC43-F1
#
_cell.length_a   1.000
_cell.length_b   1.000
_cell.length_c   1.000
_cell.angle_alpha   90.00
_cell.angle_beta   90.00
_cell.angle_gamma   90.00
#
_symmetry.space_group_name_H-M   'P 1'
#
loop_
_entity.id
_entity.type
_entity.pdbx_description
1 polymer ?
#
loop_
_entity_poly.entity_id
_entity_poly.type
_entity_poly.pdbx_seq_one_letter_code
_entity_poly.pdbx_strand_id
1 'polypeptide(L)'
;MITGKTKSGFSYQIQKEQVENYEFVELIGEVDENPTKLPKVLKMLFGKEQTDKLKEHLRTEDGFVPTQKMIEEFSEVLNNPKLKN
;
A
#
# COMPACT_ATOMS: atom_id res chain seq x y z
N MET A 1 -6.74 9.04 -11.46
CA MET A 1 -6.56 8.97 -9.99
C MET A 1 -7.74 8.25 -9.37
N ILE A 2 -7.47 7.26 -8.52
CA ILE A 2 -8.47 6.41 -7.85
C ILE A 2 -8.38 6.71 -6.36
N THR A 3 -9.51 7.06 -5.76
CA THR A 3 -9.63 7.29 -4.32
C THR A 3 -10.48 6.22 -3.67
N GLY A 4 -10.03 5.77 -2.51
CA GLY A 4 -10.66 4.69 -1.75
C GLY A 4 -10.49 4.87 -0.25
N LYS A 5 -11.13 3.99 0.50
CA LYS A 5 -11.02 3.93 1.95
C LYS A 5 -10.88 2.46 2.35
N THR A 6 -9.92 2.16 3.20
CA THR A 6 -9.75 0.83 3.77
C THR A 6 -10.73 0.60 4.92
N LYS A 7 -10.88 -0.65 5.35
CA LYS A 7 -11.65 -1.06 6.52
C LYS A 7 -11.10 -0.45 7.80
N SER A 8 -9.79 -0.25 7.89
CA SER A 8 -9.19 0.47 9.01
C SER A 8 -9.54 1.96 9.03
N GLY A 9 -10.22 2.46 7.99
CA GLY A 9 -10.66 3.84 7.90
C GLY A 9 -9.67 4.79 7.21
N PHE A 10 -8.57 4.25 6.67
CA PHE A 10 -7.55 5.05 5.99
C PHE A 10 -8.02 5.43 4.58
N SER A 11 -8.06 6.73 4.30
CA SER A 11 -8.37 7.24 2.97
C SER A 11 -7.10 7.32 2.12
N TYR A 12 -7.14 6.67 0.96
CA TYR A 12 -6.02 6.64 0.04
C TYR A 12 -6.40 7.17 -1.34
N GLN A 13 -5.36 7.52 -2.09
CA GLN A 13 -5.42 8.06 -3.43
C GLN A 13 -4.23 7.48 -4.18
N ILE A 14 -4.52 6.75 -5.26
CA ILE A 14 -3.50 6.06 -6.04
C ILE A 14 -3.74 6.33 -7.51
N GLN A 15 -2.71 6.25 -8.32
CA GLN A 15 -2.83 6.44 -9.76
C GLN A 15 -2.97 5.06 -10.40
N LYS A 16 -3.96 4.87 -11.28
CA LYS A 16 -4.20 3.59 -11.97
C LYS A 16 -2.93 3.14 -12.72
N GLU A 17 -2.26 4.11 -13.34
CA GLU A 17 -0.97 3.95 -14.03
C GLU A 17 0.13 3.35 -13.14
N GLN A 18 0.11 3.57 -11.81
CA GLN A 18 1.10 2.95 -10.91
C GLN A 18 0.81 1.46 -10.67
N VAL A 19 -0.46 1.07 -10.70
CA VAL A 19 -0.86 -0.35 -10.57
C VAL A 19 -0.64 -1.10 -11.87
N GLU A 20 -0.78 -0.42 -13.01
CA GLU A 20 -0.46 -0.93 -14.34
C GLU A 20 1.04 -0.83 -14.67
N ASN A 21 1.86 -0.23 -13.78
CA ASN A 21 3.29 -0.10 -13.98
C ASN A 21 3.97 -1.47 -13.84
N TYR A 22 4.69 -1.90 -14.88
CA TYR A 22 5.45 -3.14 -14.87
C TYR A 22 6.50 -3.17 -13.74
N GLU A 23 7.16 -2.05 -13.45
CA GLU A 23 8.14 -1.96 -12.35
C GLU A 23 7.48 -2.22 -10.97
N PHE A 24 6.20 -1.87 -10.82
CA PHE A 24 5.44 -2.15 -9.61
C PHE A 24 5.18 -3.65 -9.46
N VAL A 25 4.82 -4.33 -10.55
CA VAL A 25 4.60 -5.79 -10.58
C VAL A 25 5.91 -6.54 -10.29
N GLU A 26 7.01 -6.12 -10.91
CA GLU A 26 8.34 -6.69 -10.62
C GLU A 26 8.69 -6.55 -9.14
N LEU A 27 8.54 -5.35 -8.57
CA LEU A 27 8.84 -5.12 -7.15
C LEU A 27 7.97 -5.94 -6.21
N ILE A 28 6.70 -6.21 -6.54
CA ILE A 28 5.86 -7.13 -5.75
C ILE A 28 6.45 -8.54 -5.79
N GLY A 29 6.86 -9.04 -6.96
CA GLY A 29 7.53 -10.33 -7.07
C GLY A 29 8.82 -10.39 -6.24
N GLU A 30 9.58 -9.30 -6.20
CA GLU A 30 10.78 -9.23 -5.37
C GLU A 30 10.50 -9.15 -3.86
N VAL A 31 9.29 -8.78 -3.43
CA VAL A 31 8.91 -8.76 -2.01
C VAL A 31 8.81 -10.17 -1.43
N ASP A 32 8.40 -11.15 -2.23
CA ASP A 32 8.37 -12.57 -1.84
C ASP A 32 9.79 -13.06 -1.48
N GLU A 33 10.80 -12.64 -2.25
CA GLU A 33 12.20 -12.98 -1.97
C GLU A 33 12.82 -12.07 -0.90
N ASN A 34 12.41 -10.80 -0.85
CA ASN A 34 12.98 -9.79 0.04
C ASN A 34 11.91 -8.86 0.64
N PRO A 35 11.42 -9.17 1.86
CA PRO A 35 10.35 -8.39 2.51
C PRO A 35 10.77 -6.95 2.84
N THR A 36 12.06 -6.61 2.79
CA THR A 36 12.52 -5.23 2.99
C THR A 36 12.15 -4.29 1.84
N LYS A 37 11.68 -4.83 0.70
CA LYS A 37 11.21 -4.05 -0.46
C LYS A 37 9.76 -3.59 -0.35
N LEU A 38 8.98 -4.15 0.57
CA LEU A 38 7.58 -3.78 0.80
C LEU A 38 7.38 -2.25 0.99
N PRO A 39 8.21 -1.53 1.79
CA PRO A 39 8.08 -0.09 1.95
C PRO A 39 8.29 0.70 0.66
N LYS A 40 9.05 0.15 -0.30
CA LYS A 40 9.27 0.77 -1.62
C LYS A 40 8.06 0.59 -2.52
N VAL A 41 7.48 -0.62 -2.55
CA VAL A 41 6.21 -0.93 -3.23
C VAL A 41 5.10 0.00 -2.76
N LEU A 42 4.96 0.17 -1.45
CA LEU A 42 3.97 1.07 -0.86
C LEU A 42 4.18 2.53 -1.28
N LYS A 43 5.42 3.00 -1.29
CA LYS A 43 5.76 4.36 -1.76
C LYS A 43 5.47 4.57 -3.23
N MET A 44 5.56 3.54 -4.06
CA MET A 44 5.19 3.64 -5.47
C MET A 44 3.67 3.66 -5.65
N LEU A 45 2.95 2.81 -4.91
CA LEU A 45 1.49 2.73 -4.99
C LEU A 45 0.81 3.99 -4.44
N PHE A 46 1.14 4.36 -3.20
CA PHE A 46 0.50 5.43 -2.45
C PHE A 46 1.23 6.76 -2.56
N GLY A 47 2.47 6.77 -3.04
CA GLY A 47 3.35 7.92 -2.90
C GLY A 47 4.00 7.99 -1.52
N LYS A 48 5.02 8.83 -1.40
CA LYS A 48 5.79 9.02 -0.16
C LYS A 48 4.92 9.52 0.99
N GLU A 49 4.11 10.55 0.75
CA GLU A 49 3.29 11.19 1.79
C GLU A 49 2.22 10.25 2.36
N GLN A 50 1.49 9.54 1.51
CA GLN A 50 0.43 8.65 1.97
C GLN A 50 1.00 7.39 2.62
N THR A 51 2.17 6.91 2.20
CA THR A 51 2.84 5.80 2.87
C THR A 51 3.21 6.16 4.30
N ASP A 52 3.71 7.38 4.53
CA ASP A 52 3.99 7.84 5.90
C ASP A 52 2.71 7.98 6.72
N LYS A 53 1.63 8.56 6.15
CA LYS A 53 0.32 8.61 6.83
C LYS A 53 -0.24 7.23 7.16
N LEU A 54 -0.09 6.25 6.25
CA LEU A 54 -0.53 4.88 6.49
C LEU A 54 0.26 4.25 7.65
N LYS A 55 1.58 4.48 7.71
CA LYS A 55 2.40 4.02 8.84
C LYS A 55 1.96 4.65 10.15
N GLU A 56 1.68 5.95 10.17
CA GLU A 56 1.19 6.61 11.38
C GLU A 56 -0.19 6.11 11.78
N HIS A 57 -1.08 5.89 10.82
CA HIS A 57 -2.42 5.32 11.05
C HIS A 57 -2.37 3.90 11.62
N LEU A 58 -1.40 3.10 11.16
CA LEU A 58 -1.22 1.71 11.61
C LEU A 58 -0.33 1.58 12.84
N ARG A 59 0.34 2.65 13.26
CA ARG A 59 1.21 2.66 14.44
C ARG A 59 0.37 2.36 15.67
N THR A 60 0.76 1.33 16.41
CA THR A 60 0.10 0.95 17.66
C THR A 60 0.58 1.85 18.81
N GLU A 61 -0.11 1.75 19.95
CA GLU A 61 0.26 2.47 21.18
C GLU A 61 1.68 2.11 21.66
N ASP A 62 2.13 0.88 21.38
CA ASP A 62 3.51 0.41 21.60
C ASP A 62 4.56 1.04 20.66
N GLY A 63 4.15 1.90 19.72
CA GLY A 63 5.05 2.66 18.87
C GLY A 63 5.64 1.91 17.68
N PHE A 64 5.17 0.70 17.37
CA PHE A 64 5.55 -0.06 16.17
C PHE A 64 4.39 -0.17 15.18
N VAL A 65 4.70 -0.49 13.92
CA VAL A 65 3.70 -0.69 12.86
C VAL A 65 3.63 -2.18 12.56
N PRO A 66 2.50 -2.87 12.81
CA PRO A 66 2.37 -4.29 12.50
C PRO A 66 2.43 -4.52 11.00
N THR A 67 3.41 -5.31 10.55
CA THR A 67 3.56 -5.68 9.12
C THR A 67 2.28 -6.32 8.58
N GLN A 68 1.60 -7.13 9.39
CA GLN A 68 0.37 -7.80 9.01
C GLN A 68 -0.75 -6.82 8.65
N LYS A 69 -1.01 -5.81 9.51
CA LYS A 69 -1.98 -4.75 9.18
C LYS A 69 -1.60 -3.99 7.92
N MET A 70 -0.30 -3.74 7.74
CA MET A 70 0.19 -3.04 6.54
C MET A 70 -0.07 -3.85 5.26
N ILE A 71 0.16 -5.17 5.29
CA ILE A 71 -0.14 -6.08 4.18
C ILE A 71 -1.64 -6.19 3.94
N GLU A 72 -2.46 -6.25 5.00
CA GLU A 72 -3.92 -6.28 4.88
C GLU A 72 -4.46 -5.02 4.20
N GLU A 73 -4.05 -3.83 4.65
CA GLU A 73 -4.44 -2.56 4.03
C GLU A 73 -4.00 -2.48 2.57
N PHE A 74 -2.76 -2.88 2.29
CA PHE A 74 -2.23 -2.92 0.93
C PHE A 74 -3.02 -3.86 0.02
N SER A 75 -3.27 -5.09 0.49
CA SER A 75 -4.02 -6.10 -0.25
C SER A 75 -5.46 -5.68 -0.49
N GLU A 76 -6.07 -4.99 0.48
CA GLU A 76 -7.41 -4.45 0.36
C GLU A 76 -7.47 -3.28 -0.63
N VAL A 77 -6.46 -2.41 -0.62
CA VAL A 77 -6.32 -1.36 -1.62
C VAL A 77 -6.20 -1.94 -3.01
N LEU A 78 -5.31 -2.93 -3.22
CA LEU A 78 -5.13 -3.59 -4.51
C LEU A 78 -6.37 -4.36 -4.99
N ASN A 79 -7.11 -4.96 -4.06
CA ASN A 79 -8.37 -5.64 -4.38
C ASN A 79 -9.57 -4.69 -4.53
N ASN A 80 -9.39 -3.37 -4.40
CA ASN A 80 -10.49 -2.43 -4.56
C ASN A 80 -11.07 -2.54 -5.98
N PRO A 81 -12.39 -2.77 -6.14
CA PRO A 81 -13.03 -2.88 -7.45
C PRO A 81 -12.82 -1.64 -8.34
N LYS A 82 -12.57 -0.46 -7.75
CA LYS A 82 -12.24 0.75 -8.51
C LYS A 82 -10.91 0.69 -9.28
N LEU A 83 -10.02 -0.24 -8.93
CA LEU A 83 -8.79 -0.50 -9.68
C LEU A 83 -9.01 -1.42 -10.88
N LYS A 84 -10.04 -2.27 -10.82
CA LYS A 84 -10.33 -3.29 -11.85
C LYS A 84 -11.25 -2.80 -12.97
N ASN A 85 -11.80 -1.59 -12.87
CA ASN A 85 -12.66 -0.97 -13.89
C ASN A 85 -11.95 0.15 -14.65
#